data_AF-A0A938G403-F1
#
_entry.id   AF-A0A938G403-F1
#
_cell.length_a   1.000
_cell.length_b   1.000
_cell.length_c   1.000
_cell.angle_alpha   90.00
_cell.angle_beta   90.00
_cell.angle_gamma   90.00
#
_symmetry.space_group_name_H-M   'P 1'
#
loop_
_entity.id
_entity.type
_entity.pdbx_description
1 polymer ?
#
loop_
_entity_poly.entity_id
_entity_poly.type
_entity_poly.pdbx_seq_one_letter_code
_entity_poly.pdbx_strand_id
1 'polypeptide(L)'
;MVFQTELGNFDRSRFMLRRQYRWFDWTSDGCSVPIVGGEGRSFNFTAACRRHDFGYRNLKLLDQRYNCANLAAGSICSSAAWSFGRFWNAESRQQVDEQFNRDMLNSCAKRLRSFRVRCEAWALTYFTTVRAAGGP
;
A
#
# COMPACT_ATOMS: atom_id res chain seq x y z
N MET A 1 5.42 -2.34 -9.92
CA MET A 1 5.95 -1.40 -8.90
C MET A 1 5.68 -1.89 -7.47
N VAL A 2 4.44 -2.19 -7.07
CA VAL A 2 4.15 -2.67 -5.69
C VAL A 2 4.81 -4.02 -5.39
N PHE A 3 4.65 -5.00 -6.28
CA PHE A 3 5.01 -6.41 -5.99
C PHE A 3 6.38 -6.86 -6.51
N GLN A 4 6.97 -6.12 -7.45
CA GLN A 4 8.18 -6.53 -8.19
C GLN A 4 9.40 -5.65 -7.90
N THR A 5 9.24 -4.58 -7.13
CA THR A 5 10.33 -3.66 -6.81
C THR A 5 10.69 -3.87 -5.35
N GLU A 6 11.98 -3.92 -5.02
CA GLU A 6 12.40 -3.94 -3.62
C GLU A 6 11.96 -2.65 -2.91
N LEU A 7 11.60 -2.76 -1.62
CA LEU A 7 11.10 -1.62 -0.85
C LEU A 7 12.06 -0.42 -0.85
N GLY A 8 13.36 -0.70 -0.70
CA GLY A 8 14.39 0.35 -0.71
C GLY A 8 14.46 1.08 -2.05
N ASN A 9 14.35 0.36 -3.17
CA ASN A 9 14.38 0.96 -4.50
C ASN A 9 13.09 1.73 -4.80
N PHE A 10 11.95 1.23 -4.35
CA PHE A 10 10.68 1.93 -4.46
C PHE A 10 10.72 3.29 -3.74
N ASP A 11 11.16 3.33 -2.48
CA ASP A 11 11.16 4.56 -1.68
C ASP A 11 12.22 5.56 -2.17
N ARG A 12 13.45 5.09 -2.48
CA ARG A 12 14.52 5.96 -3.02
C ARG A 12 14.14 6.58 -4.37
N SER A 13 13.55 5.79 -5.26
CA SER A 13 13.21 6.25 -6.62
C SER A 13 11.85 6.93 -6.70
N ARG A 14 11.07 7.00 -5.60
CA ARG A 14 9.69 7.49 -5.58
C ARG A 14 9.54 8.88 -6.23
N PHE A 15 10.42 9.81 -5.92
CA PHE A 15 10.35 11.17 -6.47
C PHE A 15 10.54 11.19 -8.00
N MET A 16 11.45 10.37 -8.51
CA MET A 16 11.69 10.22 -9.94
C MET A 16 10.53 9.51 -10.62
N LEU A 17 10.05 8.40 -10.05
CA LEU A 17 8.90 7.65 -10.55
C LEU A 17 7.63 8.52 -10.58
N ARG A 18 7.43 9.40 -9.60
CA ARG A 18 6.31 10.37 -9.60
C ARG A 18 6.33 11.31 -10.80
N ARG A 19 7.53 11.76 -11.21
CA ARG A 19 7.68 12.63 -12.39
C ARG A 19 7.47 11.87 -13.68
N GLN A 20 7.96 10.62 -13.76
CA GLN A 20 7.85 9.77 -14.94
C GLN A 20 6.44 9.23 -15.16
N TYR A 21 5.75 8.84 -14.08
CA TYR A 21 4.45 8.18 -14.11
C TYR A 21 3.39 9.03 -13.42
N ARG A 22 3.08 10.19 -14.02
CA ARG A 22 2.14 11.19 -13.47
C ARG A 22 0.69 10.72 -13.38
N TRP A 23 0.36 9.63 -14.07
CA TRP A 23 -0.98 9.07 -14.11
C TRP A 23 -1.32 8.20 -12.88
N PHE A 24 -0.31 7.79 -12.11
CA PHE A 24 -0.51 7.14 -10.81
C PHE A 24 -0.77 8.18 -9.72
N ASP A 25 -1.57 7.79 -8.72
CA ASP A 25 -1.66 8.51 -7.45
C ASP A 25 -0.45 8.18 -6.59
N TRP A 26 0.41 9.18 -6.38
CA TRP A 26 1.59 9.10 -5.52
C TRP A 26 1.40 9.78 -4.16
N THR A 27 0.18 10.17 -3.80
CA THR A 27 -0.12 10.72 -2.46
C THR A 27 -0.05 9.62 -1.40
N SER A 28 0.24 10.01 -0.16
CA SER A 28 0.38 9.10 0.96
C SER A 28 0.18 9.90 2.24
N ASP A 29 -0.68 9.40 3.10
CA ASP A 29 -0.91 9.86 4.47
C ASP A 29 0.00 9.12 5.47
N GLY A 30 0.75 8.13 5.00
CA GLY A 30 1.75 7.44 5.78
C GLY A 30 1.12 6.32 6.59
N CYS A 31 1.68 6.03 7.77
CA CYS A 31 1.16 4.95 8.59
C CYS A 31 -0.05 5.43 9.39
N SER A 32 -1.24 4.93 9.05
CA SER A 32 -2.53 5.26 9.67
C SER A 32 -2.82 4.45 10.95
N VAL A 33 -1.79 4.00 11.68
CA VAL A 33 -1.98 3.22 12.92
C VAL A 33 -2.14 4.14 14.14
N PRO A 34 -3.23 4.01 14.93
CA PRO A 34 -3.64 5.04 15.92
C PRO A 34 -2.71 5.33 17.10
N ILE A 35 -1.66 4.52 17.35
CA ILE A 35 -0.97 4.53 18.66
C ILE A 35 0.48 5.01 18.58
N VAL A 36 1.21 4.77 17.48
CA VAL A 36 2.66 5.02 17.40
C VAL A 36 3.17 5.61 16.07
N GLY A 37 2.28 5.96 15.13
CA GLY A 37 2.69 6.57 13.86
C GLY A 37 3.39 5.60 12.91
N GLY A 38 4.45 6.00 12.21
CA GLY A 38 5.21 5.13 11.30
C GLY A 38 6.59 4.70 11.81
N GLU A 39 7.00 5.24 12.96
CA GLU A 39 8.34 5.10 13.49
C GLU A 39 8.29 4.90 15.00
N GLY A 40 9.18 4.06 15.51
CA GLY A 40 9.33 3.84 16.93
C GLY A 40 10.74 3.40 17.25
N ARG A 41 11.05 3.28 18.55
CA ARG A 41 12.41 2.92 19.01
C ARG A 41 12.93 1.62 18.37
N SER A 42 12.05 0.68 18.03
CA SER A 42 12.40 -0.62 17.44
C SER A 42 12.04 -0.78 15.97
N PHE A 43 11.41 0.19 15.30
CA PHE A 43 10.93 0.02 13.92
C PHE A 43 10.89 1.33 13.13
N ASN A 44 10.93 1.22 11.81
CA ASN A 44 10.61 2.31 10.88
C ASN A 44 9.90 1.67 9.68
N PHE A 45 8.61 1.95 9.57
CA PHE A 45 7.72 1.41 8.54
C PHE A 45 7.24 2.49 7.58
N THR A 46 7.78 3.71 7.64
CA THR A 46 7.42 4.82 6.76
C THR A 46 7.44 4.42 5.28
N ALA A 47 8.51 3.77 4.82
CA ALA A 47 8.61 3.29 3.45
C ALA A 47 7.55 2.22 3.10
N ALA A 48 7.27 1.31 4.03
CA ALA A 48 6.28 0.25 3.85
C ALA A 48 4.86 0.85 3.72
N CYS A 49 4.48 1.78 4.60
CA CYS A 49 3.18 2.43 4.58
C CYS A 49 3.00 3.26 3.29
N ARG A 50 4.03 4.00 2.88
CA ARG A 50 4.03 4.72 1.60
C ARG A 50 3.74 3.83 0.39
N ARG A 51 4.25 2.60 0.40
CA ARG A 51 4.02 1.65 -0.68
C ARG A 51 2.65 0.98 -0.60
N HIS A 52 2.18 0.73 0.62
CA HIS A 52 0.82 0.26 0.89
C HIS A 52 -0.23 1.26 0.39
N ASP A 53 -0.09 2.54 0.75
CA ASP A 53 -0.93 3.65 0.27
C ASP A 53 -0.95 3.71 -1.26
N PHE A 54 0.24 3.60 -1.89
CA PHE A 54 0.35 3.60 -3.34
C PHE A 54 -0.45 2.44 -3.97
N GLY A 55 -0.38 1.24 -3.41
CA GLY A 55 -1.16 0.10 -3.88
C GLY A 55 -2.67 0.34 -3.75
N TYR A 56 -3.13 0.74 -2.56
CA TYR A 56 -4.55 1.00 -2.27
C TYR A 56 -5.12 2.08 -3.19
N ARG A 57 -4.45 3.23 -3.28
CA ARG A 57 -4.92 4.39 -4.05
C ARG A 57 -4.99 4.06 -5.53
N ASN A 58 -3.99 3.38 -6.09
CA ASN A 58 -3.96 3.11 -7.52
C ASN A 58 -4.90 1.98 -7.95
N LEU A 59 -5.14 0.96 -7.13
CA LEU A 59 -6.17 -0.05 -7.42
C LEU A 59 -7.57 0.57 -7.42
N LYS A 60 -7.87 1.43 -6.43
CA LYS A 60 -9.11 2.21 -6.40
C LYS A 60 -9.23 3.15 -7.60
N LEU A 61 -8.14 3.81 -7.98
CA LEU A 61 -8.09 4.71 -9.14
C LEU A 61 -8.34 3.99 -10.46
N LEU A 62 -7.89 2.74 -10.60
CA LEU A 62 -8.19 1.92 -11.78
C LEU A 62 -9.69 1.64 -11.91
N ASP A 63 -10.36 1.30 -10.81
CA ASP A 63 -11.82 1.13 -10.81
C ASP A 63 -12.52 2.45 -11.15
N GLN A 64 -12.12 3.55 -10.52
CA GLN A 64 -12.68 4.87 -10.80
C GLN A 64 -12.52 5.31 -12.26
N ARG A 65 -11.45 4.88 -12.94
CA ARG A 65 -11.19 5.23 -14.33
C ARG A 65 -11.79 4.27 -15.35
N TYR A 66 -11.85 2.99 -15.04
CA TYR A 66 -12.06 1.94 -16.05
C TYR A 66 -13.07 0.85 -15.66
N ASN A 67 -13.65 0.90 -14.46
CA ASN A 67 -14.73 -0.01 -14.06
C ASN A 67 -16.08 0.71 -14.09
N CYS A 68 -16.63 0.89 -15.29
CA CYS A 68 -17.86 1.66 -15.49
C CYS A 68 -19.06 0.74 -15.59
N ALA A 69 -20.16 1.10 -14.93
CA ALA A 69 -21.44 0.43 -15.15
C ALA A 69 -21.94 0.75 -16.58
N ASN A 70 -22.26 -0.29 -17.35
CA ASN A 70 -22.91 -0.19 -18.66
C ASN A 70 -22.11 0.52 -19.78
N LEU A 71 -20.77 0.53 -19.71
CA LEU A 71 -19.91 0.95 -20.82
C LEU A 71 -19.03 -0.20 -21.30
N ALA A 72 -18.54 -0.12 -22.54
CA ALA A 72 -17.62 -1.09 -23.11
C ALA A 72 -16.30 -1.14 -22.30
N ALA A 73 -15.71 -2.33 -22.17
CA ALA A 73 -14.44 -2.52 -21.48
C ALA A 73 -13.34 -1.61 -22.07
N GLY A 74 -12.62 -0.89 -21.22
CA GLY A 74 -11.58 0.06 -21.64
C GLY A 74 -12.09 1.49 -21.88
N SER A 75 -13.39 1.74 -21.76
CA SER A 75 -13.94 3.09 -21.71
C SER A 75 -13.44 3.85 -20.47
N ILE A 76 -13.25 5.16 -20.60
CA ILE A 76 -12.99 6.04 -19.45
C ILE A 76 -14.32 6.37 -18.78
N CYS A 77 -14.45 6.09 -17.49
CA CYS A 77 -15.67 6.34 -16.74
C CYS A 77 -15.91 7.84 -16.53
N SER A 78 -17.17 8.25 -16.57
CA SER A 78 -17.56 9.51 -15.96
C SER A 78 -17.48 9.39 -14.43
N SER A 79 -17.31 10.52 -13.73
CA SER A 79 -17.15 10.55 -12.27
C SER A 79 -18.33 9.97 -11.49
N ALA A 80 -19.49 9.78 -12.14
CA ALA A 80 -20.72 9.24 -11.54
C ALA A 80 -21.03 7.78 -11.95
N ALA A 81 -20.29 7.20 -12.89
CA ALA A 81 -20.63 5.90 -13.48
C ALA A 81 -19.72 4.74 -13.05
N TRP A 82 -18.68 5.02 -12.24
CA TRP A 82 -17.72 4.00 -11.83
C TRP A 82 -18.20 3.22 -10.60
N SER A 83 -17.74 1.97 -10.48
CA SER A 83 -17.97 1.12 -9.31
C SER A 83 -16.66 0.47 -8.84
N PHE A 84 -16.58 0.06 -7.57
CA PHE A 84 -15.49 -0.78 -7.08
C PHE A 84 -15.78 -2.26 -7.35
N GLY A 85 -14.72 -3.08 -7.42
CA GLY A 85 -14.82 -4.54 -7.40
C GLY A 85 -14.09 -5.25 -8.52
N ARG A 86 -13.68 -4.54 -9.58
CA ARG A 86 -12.90 -5.16 -10.67
C ARG A 86 -11.41 -5.16 -10.36
N PHE A 87 -10.86 -4.01 -10.02
CA PHE A 87 -9.45 -3.85 -9.67
C PHE A 87 -9.24 -3.75 -8.16
N TRP A 88 -10.15 -3.08 -7.44
CA TRP A 88 -10.15 -3.02 -5.98
C TRP A 88 -11.17 -4.01 -5.44
N ASN A 89 -10.68 -5.15 -4.97
CA ASN A 89 -11.48 -6.27 -4.45
C ASN A 89 -10.71 -7.00 -3.32
N ALA A 90 -11.36 -8.00 -2.70
CA ALA A 90 -10.79 -8.75 -1.58
C ALA A 90 -9.39 -9.34 -1.87
N GLU A 91 -9.21 -9.91 -3.07
CA GLU A 91 -7.97 -10.57 -3.47
C GLU A 91 -6.83 -9.56 -3.67
N SER A 92 -7.05 -8.55 -4.50
CA SER A 92 -6.05 -7.49 -4.75
C SER A 92 -5.69 -6.73 -3.48
N ARG A 93 -6.68 -6.48 -2.61
CA ARG A 93 -6.46 -5.93 -1.27
C ARG A 93 -5.56 -6.83 -0.45
N GLN A 94 -5.87 -8.13 -0.38
CA GLN A 94 -5.07 -9.10 0.36
C GLN A 94 -3.62 -9.11 -0.14
N GLN A 95 -3.39 -9.10 -1.47
CA GLN A 95 -2.05 -9.07 -2.04
C GLN A 95 -1.25 -7.83 -1.61
N VAL A 96 -1.89 -6.66 -1.54
CA VAL A 96 -1.25 -5.42 -1.08
C VAL A 96 -0.96 -5.48 0.43
N ASP A 97 -1.90 -5.97 1.24
CA ASP A 97 -1.72 -6.13 2.69
C ASP A 97 -0.58 -7.11 3.01
N GLU A 98 -0.51 -8.24 2.30
CA GLU A 98 0.56 -9.21 2.43
C GLU A 98 1.91 -8.64 2.00
N GLN A 99 1.93 -7.85 0.92
CA GLN A 99 3.15 -7.17 0.49
C GLN A 99 3.62 -6.17 1.54
N PHE A 100 2.70 -5.47 2.18
CA PHE A 100 3.00 -4.56 3.29
C PHE A 100 3.59 -5.31 4.49
N ASN A 101 3.05 -6.47 4.85
CA ASN A 101 3.64 -7.30 5.90
C ASN A 101 5.07 -7.75 5.54
N ARG A 102 5.27 -8.21 4.30
CA ARG A 102 6.61 -8.58 3.79
C ARG A 102 7.60 -7.42 3.90
N ASP A 103 7.16 -6.20 3.62
CA ASP A 103 8.00 -5.00 3.70
C ASP A 103 8.42 -4.64 5.12
N MET A 104 7.48 -4.72 6.05
CA MET A 104 7.77 -4.50 7.46
C MET A 104 8.75 -5.53 7.99
N LEU A 105 8.54 -6.82 7.70
CA LEU A 105 9.44 -7.90 8.11
C LEU A 105 10.84 -7.78 7.48
N ASN A 106 10.93 -7.38 6.21
CA ASN A 106 12.21 -7.11 5.55
C ASN A 106 12.94 -5.91 6.17
N SER A 107 12.21 -4.88 6.63
CA SER A 107 12.78 -3.77 7.41
C SER A 107 13.30 -4.26 8.78
N CYS A 108 12.55 -5.14 9.44
CA CYS A 108 12.93 -5.74 10.71
C CYS A 108 14.17 -6.65 10.63
N ALA A 109 14.34 -7.37 9.52
CA ALA A 109 15.45 -8.31 9.33
C ALA A 109 16.84 -7.64 9.42
N LYS A 110 16.92 -6.33 9.17
CA LYS A 110 18.17 -5.54 9.23
C LYS A 110 18.56 -5.12 10.65
N ARG A 111 17.74 -5.42 11.66
CA ARG A 111 17.94 -4.97 13.04
C ARG A 111 18.67 -6.03 13.88
N LEU A 112 19.35 -5.57 14.94
CA LEU A 112 19.91 -6.44 15.97
C LEU A 112 18.81 -7.34 16.57
N ARG A 113 19.18 -8.56 17.00
CA ARG A 113 18.24 -9.62 17.39
C ARG A 113 17.16 -9.17 18.39
N SER A 114 17.51 -8.42 19.43
CA SER A 114 16.57 -7.91 20.44
C SER A 114 15.58 -6.88 19.87
N PHE A 115 16.04 -6.01 18.98
CA PHE A 115 15.19 -5.03 18.29
C PHE A 115 14.35 -5.68 17.20
N ARG A 116 14.84 -6.74 16.56
CA ARG A 116 14.13 -7.50 15.53
C ARG A 116 12.84 -8.10 16.07
N VAL A 117 12.88 -8.79 17.22
CA VAL A 117 11.68 -9.38 17.83
C VAL A 117 10.62 -8.31 18.11
N ARG A 118 11.03 -7.16 18.69
CA ARG A 118 10.11 -6.05 18.94
C ARG A 118 9.58 -5.44 17.64
N CYS A 119 10.39 -5.35 16.60
CA CYS A 119 9.99 -4.87 15.28
C CYS A 119 8.95 -5.80 14.64
N GLU A 120 9.18 -7.10 14.66
CA GLU A 120 8.27 -8.11 14.11
C GLU A 120 6.92 -8.11 14.84
N ALA A 121 6.93 -7.91 16.17
CA ALA A 121 5.69 -7.72 16.94
C ALA A 121 4.89 -6.49 16.47
N TRP A 122 5.57 -5.36 16.22
CA TRP A 122 4.91 -4.20 15.62
C TRP A 122 4.42 -4.47 14.20
N ALA A 123 5.19 -5.18 13.36
CA ALA A 123 4.76 -5.54 12.01
C ALA A 123 3.45 -6.33 12.02
N LEU A 124 3.31 -7.27 12.96
CA LEU A 124 2.07 -8.02 13.16
C LEU A 124 0.90 -7.09 13.55
N THR A 125 1.10 -6.18 14.50
CA THR A 125 0.06 -5.21 14.89
C THR A 125 -0.41 -4.36 13.70
N TYR A 126 0.50 -3.89 12.86
CA TYR A 126 0.16 -3.09 11.69
C TYR A 126 -0.62 -3.93 10.68
N PHE A 127 -0.15 -5.16 10.40
CA PHE A 127 -0.80 -6.07 9.46
C PHE A 127 -2.21 -6.43 9.92
N THR A 128 -2.40 -6.82 11.18
CA THR A 128 -3.74 -7.16 11.69
C THR A 128 -4.68 -5.97 11.67
N THR A 129 -4.17 -4.76 11.93
CA THR A 129 -4.97 -3.52 11.87
C THR A 129 -5.48 -3.26 10.45
N VAL A 130 -4.61 -3.32 9.43
CA VAL A 130 -5.05 -3.07 8.04
C VAL A 130 -5.96 -4.17 7.49
N ARG A 131 -5.81 -5.41 7.99
CA ARG A 131 -6.72 -6.52 7.68
C ARG A 131 -8.10 -6.36 8.34
N ALA A 132 -8.15 -5.76 9.53
CA ALA A 132 -9.41 -5.47 10.23
C ALA A 132 -10.11 -4.20 9.70
N ALA A 133 -9.36 -3.26 9.11
CA ALA A 133 -9.94 -2.06 8.51
C ALA A 133 -10.92 -2.43 7.39
N GLY A 134 -12.11 -1.82 7.35
CA GLY A 134 -13.14 -2.15 6.38
C GLY A 134 -12.74 -1.94 4.91
N GLY A 135 -13.40 -2.65 4.00
CA GLY A 135 -13.30 -2.59 2.53
C GLY A 135 -13.69 -3.95 1.94
N PRO A 136 -13.58 -4.14 0.61
CA PRO A 136 -14.09 -5.34 -0.06
C PRO A 136 -13.32 -6.61 0.34
#